data_AF-A0A3D0CUY5-F1
#
_entry.id   AF-A0A3D0CUY5-F1
#
_cell.length_a   1.000
_cell.length_b   1.000
_cell.length_c   1.000
_cell.angle_alpha   90.00
_cell.angle_beta   90.00
_cell.angle_gamma   90.00
#
_symmetry.space_group_name_H-M   'P 1'
#
loop_
_entity.id
_entity.type
_entity.pdbx_description
1 polymer ?
#
loop_
_entity_poly.entity_id
_entity_poly.type
_entity_poly.pdbx_seq_one_letter_code
_entity_poly.pdbx_strand_id
1 'polypeptide(L)'
;MDTFLLVPLLALVITVVTTPVTMWLARRWQLDHPPTRPRDVHTRAVPRSGGMAMVAGFVAAVGLGLALPVARTDPLELTRVAGLLLGSVV
;
A
#
# COMPACT_ATOMS: atom_id res chain seq x y z
N MET A 1 -5.46 -25.53 -0.06
CA MET A 1 -6.24 -24.26 -0.07
C MET A 1 -5.59 -23.21 0.85
N ASP A 2 -4.48 -23.54 1.51
CA ASP A 2 -4.05 -22.86 2.73
C ASP A 2 -3.10 -21.68 2.45
N THR A 3 -2.41 -21.66 1.31
CA THR A 3 -1.45 -20.60 0.95
C THR A 3 -2.10 -19.40 0.26
N PHE A 4 -3.24 -19.58 -0.40
CA PHE A 4 -3.85 -18.52 -1.23
C PHE A 4 -4.31 -17.30 -0.44
N LEU A 5 -4.68 -17.48 0.83
CA LEU A 5 -5.08 -16.38 1.71
C LEU A 5 -3.90 -15.63 2.34
N LEU A 6 -2.69 -16.19 2.32
CA LEU A 6 -1.53 -15.58 2.98
C LEU A 6 -1.16 -14.23 2.36
N VAL A 7 -1.21 -14.14 1.02
CA VAL A 7 -0.87 -12.91 0.29
C VAL A 7 -1.82 -11.75 0.61
N PRO A 8 -3.16 -11.88 0.43
CA PRO A 8 -4.08 -10.80 0.77
C PRO A 8 -4.13 -10.52 2.29
N LEU A 9 -3.95 -11.54 3.14
CA LEU A 9 -3.90 -11.34 4.59
C LEU A 9 -2.67 -10.55 5.01
N LEU A 10 -1.50 -10.86 4.44
CA LEU A 10 -0.28 -10.09 4.68
C LEU A 10 -0.48 -8.64 4.23
N ALA A 11 -1.01 -8.42 3.03
CA ALA A 11 -1.29 -7.09 2.50
C ALA A 11 -2.17 -6.28 3.48
N LEU A 12 -3.26 -6.90 3.96
CA LEU A 12 -4.18 -6.30 4.93
C LEU A 12 -3.47 -5.91 6.22
N VAL A 13 -2.72 -6.86 6.81
CA VAL A 13 -2.01 -6.63 8.08
C VAL A 13 -1.00 -5.50 7.94
N ILE A 14 -0.18 -5.52 6.89
CA ILE A 14 0.83 -4.49 6.64
C ILE A 14 0.18 -3.13 6.43
N THR A 15 -0.89 -3.05 5.63
CA THR A 15 -1.59 -1.77 5.40
C THR A 15 -2.20 -1.22 6.69
N VAL A 16 -2.88 -2.06 7.48
CA VAL A 16 -3.50 -1.63 8.75
C VAL A 16 -2.44 -1.16 9.75
N VAL A 17 -1.33 -1.89 9.88
CA VAL A 17 -0.23 -1.53 10.81
C VAL A 17 0.52 -0.29 10.35
N THR A 18 0.67 -0.08 9.04
CA THR A 18 1.39 1.07 8.49
C THR A 18 0.52 2.34 8.48
N THR A 19 -0.81 2.20 8.50
CA THR A 19 -1.76 3.33 8.53
C THR A 19 -1.52 4.34 9.66
N PRO A 20 -1.34 3.97 10.95
CA PRO A 20 -1.03 4.94 11.99
C PRO A 20 0.32 5.64 11.76
N VAL A 21 1.29 4.96 11.16
CA VAL A 21 2.60 5.54 10.82
C VAL A 21 2.45 6.62 9.75
N THR A 22 1.70 6.34 8.67
CA THR A 22 1.46 7.33 7.61
C THR A 22 0.60 8.50 8.09
N MET A 23 -0.32 8.27 9.03
CA MET A 23 -1.07 9.33 9.69
C MET A 23 -0.18 10.22 10.57
N TRP A 24 0.71 9.62 11.36
CA TRP A 24 1.68 10.37 12.17
C TRP A 24 2.61 11.20 11.29
N LEU A 25 3.11 10.61 10.22
CA LEU A 25 4.02 11.24 9.30
C LEU A 25 3.36 12.39 8.54
N ALA A 26 2.10 12.22 8.14
CA ALA A 26 1.31 13.30 7.52
C ALA A 26 1.12 14.48 8.47
N ARG A 27 0.84 14.25 9.76
CA ARG A 27 0.74 15.34 10.75
C ARG A 27 2.10 16.01 10.98
N ARG A 28 3.18 15.23 11.03
CA ARG A 28 4.54 15.76 11.25
C ARG A 28 5.00 16.67 10.10
N TRP A 29 4.62 16.35 8.87
CA TRP A 29 5.00 17.12 7.68
C TRP A 29 3.90 18.07 7.18
N GLN A 30 2.83 18.29 7.96
CA GLN A 30 1.72 19.19 7.59
C GLN A 30 1.10 18.85 6.22
N LEU A 31 1.01 17.56 5.90
CA LEU A 31 0.37 17.02 4.70
C LEU A 31 -1.15 16.80 4.90
N ASP A 32 -1.68 17.28 6.02
CA ASP A 32 -3.09 17.23 6.36
C ASP A 32 -3.89 18.24 5.53
N HIS A 33 -5.09 17.84 5.10
CA HIS A 33 -5.93 18.72 4.30
C HIS A 33 -6.97 19.41 5.19
N PRO A 34 -6.83 20.72 5.46
CA PRO A 34 -7.86 21.45 6.18
C PRO A 34 -9.14 21.56 5.34
N PRO A 35 -10.32 21.52 5.98
CA PRO A 35 -11.59 21.70 5.29
C PRO A 35 -11.68 23.15 4.82
N THR A 36 -11.40 23.36 3.54
CA THR A 36 -11.32 24.69 2.91
C THR A 36 -12.41 24.88 1.87
N ARG A 37 -13.09 23.81 1.47
CA ARG A 37 -14.09 23.83 0.42
C ARG A 37 -15.50 23.81 1.02
N PRO A 38 -16.48 24.46 0.37
CA PRO A 38 -17.89 24.43 0.81
C PRO A 38 -18.51 23.02 0.87
N ARG A 39 -17.90 22.06 0.16
CA ARG A 39 -18.31 20.65 0.12
C ARG A 39 -17.63 19.77 1.18
N ASP A 40 -16.68 20.30 1.94
CA ASP A 40 -15.97 19.51 2.94
C ASP A 40 -16.88 19.32 4.17
N VAL A 41 -17.35 18.09 4.37
CA VAL A 41 -18.16 17.71 5.53
C VAL A 41 -17.34 17.49 6.80
N HIS A 42 -16.02 17.37 6.65
CA HIS A 42 -15.11 17.11 7.76
C HIS A 42 -14.84 18.40 8.52
N THR A 43 -14.99 18.38 9.84
CA THR A 43 -14.73 19.54 10.70
C THR A 43 -13.28 19.63 11.17
N ARG A 44 -12.46 18.63 10.85
CA ARG A 44 -11.04 18.52 11.25
C ARG A 44 -10.19 18.18 10.04
N ALA A 45 -8.93 18.60 10.07
CA ALA A 45 -7.97 18.23 9.04
C ALA A 45 -7.74 16.71 9.03
N VAL A 46 -7.88 16.09 7.86
CA VAL A 46 -7.71 14.64 7.68
C VAL A 46 -6.47 14.36 6.83
N PRO A 47 -5.60 13.41 7.24
CA PRO A 47 -4.44 13.03 6.47
C PRO A 47 -4.86 12.25 5.22
N ARG A 48 -4.42 12.69 4.03
CA ARG A 48 -4.68 12.00 2.75
C ARG A 48 -3.58 11.01 2.35
N SER A 49 -2.72 10.63 3.30
CA SER A 49 -1.56 9.74 3.10
C SER A 49 -1.88 8.24 3.11
N GLY A 50 -3.16 7.85 3.08
CA GLY A 50 -3.58 6.44 3.10
C GLY A 50 -3.01 5.62 1.92
N GLY A 51 -2.83 6.23 0.76
CA GLY A 51 -2.21 5.59 -0.41
C GLY A 51 -0.82 5.01 -0.13
N MET A 52 -0.01 5.70 0.67
CA MET A 52 1.33 5.23 1.04
C MET A 52 1.28 3.92 1.85
N ALA A 53 0.30 3.77 2.74
CA ALA A 53 0.11 2.54 3.51
C ALA A 53 -0.37 1.37 2.63
N MET A 54 -1.18 1.65 1.61
CA MET A 54 -1.61 0.65 0.64
C MET A 54 -0.46 0.19 -0.25
N VAL A 55 0.37 1.11 -0.76
CA VAL A 55 1.58 0.76 -1.54
C VAL A 55 2.52 -0.10 -0.72
N ALA A 56 2.76 0.22 0.55
CA ALA A 56 3.59 -0.61 1.43
C ALA A 56 3.05 -2.05 1.57
N GLY A 57 1.74 -2.20 1.77
CA GLY A 57 1.10 -3.52 1.84
C GLY A 57 1.17 -4.29 0.52
N PHE A 58 0.98 -3.60 -0.60
CA PHE A 58 1.10 -4.19 -1.94
C PHE A 58 2.52 -4.68 -2.23
N VAL A 59 3.55 -3.87 -1.98
CA VAL A 59 4.96 -4.25 -2.17
C VAL A 59 5.32 -5.46 -1.31
N ALA A 60 4.87 -5.49 -0.05
CA ALA A 60 5.08 -6.65 0.83
C ALA A 60 4.40 -7.92 0.29
N ALA A 61 3.18 -7.80 -0.23
CA ALA A 61 2.44 -8.90 -0.82
C ALA A 61 3.09 -9.46 -2.09
N VAL A 62 3.59 -8.57 -2.97
CA VAL A 62 4.39 -8.94 -4.14
C VAL A 62 5.66 -9.68 -3.72
N GLY A 63 6.38 -9.15 -2.72
CA GLY A 63 7.58 -9.80 -2.16
C GLY A 63 7.30 -11.20 -1.62
N LEU A 64 6.20 -11.37 -0.88
CA LEU A 64 5.77 -12.69 -0.42
C LEU A 64 5.43 -13.62 -1.59
N GLY A 65 4.71 -13.13 -2.59
CA GLY A 65 4.38 -13.90 -3.80
C GLY A 65 5.62 -14.41 -4.53
N LEU A 66 6.66 -13.57 -4.64
CA LEU A 66 7.95 -13.95 -5.22
C LEU A 66 8.74 -14.93 -4.35
N ALA A 67 8.54 -14.93 -3.03
CA ALA A 67 9.22 -15.85 -2.11
C ALA A 67 8.57 -17.24 -2.07
N LEU A 68 7.27 -17.35 -2.37
CA LEU A 68 6.57 -18.63 -2.35
C LEU A 68 7.07 -19.58 -3.46
N PRO A 69 7.27 -20.88 -3.17
CA PRO A 69 7.80 -21.86 -4.12
C PRO A 69 6.73 -22.28 -5.13
N VAL A 70 6.37 -21.37 -6.02
CA VAL A 70 5.41 -21.59 -7.13
C VAL A 70 6.19 -21.79 -8.42
N ALA A 71 5.72 -22.70 -9.27
CA ALA A 71 6.31 -22.91 -10.60
C ALA A 71 6.19 -21.63 -11.43
N ARG A 72 7.33 -21.08 -11.88
CA ARG A 72 7.38 -19.90 -12.76
C ARG A 72 7.67 -20.35 -14.18
N THR A 73 6.73 -20.08 -15.08
CA THR A 73 6.83 -20.43 -16.51
C THR A 73 7.14 -19.24 -17.39
N ASP A 74 7.02 -18.00 -16.88
CA ASP A 74 7.29 -16.78 -17.65
C ASP A 74 8.74 -16.29 -17.43
N PRO A 75 9.59 -16.28 -18.47
CA PRO A 75 10.96 -15.79 -18.35
C PRO A 75 11.06 -14.27 -18.09
N LEU A 76 10.00 -13.49 -18.37
CA LEU A 76 9.98 -12.03 -18.18
C LEU A 76 9.22 -11.60 -16.92
N GLU A 77 8.87 -12.54 -16.04
CA GLU A 77 8.11 -12.26 -14.81
C GLU A 77 8.74 -11.13 -13.99
N LEU A 78 10.06 -11.16 -13.80
CA LEU A 78 10.75 -10.15 -12.99
C LEU A 78 10.68 -8.75 -13.61
N THR A 79 10.77 -8.64 -14.94
CA THR A 79 10.63 -7.37 -15.66
C THR A 79 9.21 -6.81 -15.54
N ARG A 80 8.20 -7.68 -15.61
CA ARG A 80 6.79 -7.30 -15.41
C ARG A 80 6.55 -6.83 -13.99
N VAL A 81 7.07 -7.56 -13.00
CA VAL A 81 6.96 -7.19 -11.58
C VAL A 81 7.68 -5.87 -11.31
N ALA A 82 8.89 -5.67 -11.86
CA ALA A 82 9.59 -4.40 -11.75
C ALA A 82 8.80 -3.25 -12.37
N GLY A 83 8.23 -3.44 -13.57
CA GLY A 83 7.36 -2.45 -14.21
C GLY A 83 6.10 -2.15 -13.41
N LEU A 84 5.47 -3.17 -12.82
CA LEU A 84 4.31 -3.05 -11.94
C LEU A 84 4.64 -2.24 -10.68
N LEU A 85 5.79 -2.52 -10.04
CA LEU A 85 6.24 -1.82 -8.84
C LEU A 85 6.55 -0.35 -9.15
N LEU A 86 7.24 -0.07 -10.26
CA LEU A 86 7.50 1.31 -10.69
C LEU A 86 6.20 2.06 -11.02
N GLY A 87 5.28 1.41 -11.73
CA GLY A 87 3.98 1.99 -12.07
C GLY A 87 3.08 2.24 -10.86
N SER A 88 3.25 1.50 -9.75
CA SER A 88 2.43 1.69 -8.54
C SER A 88 2.71 2.99 -7.78
N VAL A 89 3.80 3.68 -8.10
CA VAL A 89 4.27 4.89 -7.40
C VAL A 89 3.90 6.19 -8.14
N VAL A 90 3.44 6.09 -9.40
CA VAL A 90 3.16 7.23 -10.30
C VAL A 90 1.70 7.25 -10.70
#